data_AF-A0AB34Z2Q0-F1
#
_entry.id   AF-A0AB34Z2Q0-F1
#
_cell.length_a   1.000
_cell.length_b   1.000
_cell.length_c   1.000
_cell.angle_alpha   90.00
_cell.angle_beta   90.00
_cell.angle_gamma   90.00
#
_symmetry.space_group_name_H-M   'P 1'
#
loop_
_entity.id
_entity.type
_entity.pdbx_description
1 polymer ?
#
loop_
_entity_poly.entity_id
_entity_poly.type
_entity_poly.pdbx_seq_one_letter_code
_entity_poly.pdbx_strand_id
1 'polypeptide(L)'
;MKNILLFIILLFFSCKEFNYSDIRRRSSKVLNSSSALNGEVEMSFVNSLNDDQKEALFFLEQVVLDSNPDKFNQIFNLNEDKVKEMLATVVKCLQAKRNAKIKLERSNDANVANAKQQLLQVEKTYINNLRQSFITTKSIEEACNLVKNYDASASF
;
A
#
# COMPACT_ATOMS: atom_id res chain seq x y z
N MET A 1 -9.02 30.55 -0.18
CA MET A 1 -7.62 30.07 -0.35
C MET A 1 -7.58 28.54 -0.37
N LYS A 2 -8.24 27.92 -1.35
CA LYS A 2 -8.42 26.45 -1.48
C LYS A 2 -7.64 25.84 -2.65
N ASN A 3 -6.98 26.67 -3.47
CA ASN A 3 -6.48 26.27 -4.80
C ASN A 3 -4.97 25.98 -4.84
N ILE A 4 -4.24 26.12 -3.72
CA ILE A 4 -2.78 25.86 -3.66
C ILE A 4 -2.47 24.45 -3.13
N LEU A 5 -3.29 23.91 -2.21
CA LEU A 5 -3.10 22.56 -1.67
C LEU A 5 -3.37 21.46 -2.71
N LEU A 6 -4.35 21.71 -3.60
CA LEU A 6 -4.69 20.82 -4.72
C LEU A 6 -3.57 20.73 -5.77
N PHE A 7 -2.69 21.72 -5.86
CA PHE A 7 -1.57 21.73 -6.82
C PHE A 7 -0.36 20.92 -6.33
N ILE A 8 -0.20 20.73 -5.01
CA ILE A 8 0.87 19.90 -4.41
C ILE A 8 0.53 18.40 -4.54
N ILE A 9 -0.75 18.03 -4.46
CA ILE A 9 -1.23 16.65 -4.74
C ILE A 9 -0.94 16.25 -6.19
N LEU A 10 -0.85 17.21 -7.11
CA LEU A 10 -0.61 16.99 -8.54
C LEU A 10 0.90 16.90 -8.93
N LEU A 11 1.85 17.17 -8.02
CA LEU A 11 3.29 17.16 -8.32
C LEU A 11 4.06 15.91 -7.82
N PHE A 12 3.45 15.02 -7.02
CA PHE A 12 4.06 13.74 -6.62
C PHE A 12 3.97 12.61 -7.68
N PHE A 13 3.75 12.99 -8.93
CA PHE A 13 3.75 12.11 -10.10
C PHE A 13 5.13 11.68 -10.62
N SER A 14 6.27 12.11 -10.10
CA SER A 14 7.48 12.10 -10.93
C SER A 14 8.52 11.04 -10.54
N CYS A 15 8.22 9.76 -10.80
CA CYS A 15 9.19 8.79 -11.36
C CYS A 15 8.50 7.44 -11.64
N LYS A 16 7.73 7.43 -12.73
CA LYS A 16 7.56 6.37 -13.74
C LYS A 16 7.93 4.94 -13.31
N GLU A 17 6.91 4.13 -12.99
CA GLU A 17 6.80 2.71 -13.44
C GLU A 17 5.48 2.01 -13.09
N PHE A 18 4.55 2.64 -12.39
CA PHE A 18 3.16 2.15 -12.36
C PHE A 18 2.34 2.90 -13.43
N ASN A 19 1.78 2.17 -14.38
CA ASN A 19 0.78 2.68 -15.31
C ASN A 19 -0.55 2.86 -14.55
N TYR A 20 -0.65 3.93 -13.75
CA TYR A 20 -1.77 4.21 -12.85
C TYR A 20 -3.08 4.60 -13.55
N SER A 21 -3.05 4.91 -14.85
CA SER A 21 -4.26 5.35 -15.57
C SER A 21 -5.29 4.24 -15.77
N ASP A 22 -4.86 2.97 -15.85
CA ASP A 22 -5.78 1.83 -16.02
C ASP A 22 -6.51 1.46 -14.72
N ILE A 23 -5.89 1.74 -13.56
CA ILE A 23 -6.38 1.33 -12.25
C ILE A 23 -7.43 2.31 -11.70
N ARG A 24 -7.22 3.62 -11.89
CA ARG A 24 -8.14 4.68 -11.46
C ARG A 24 -9.53 4.58 -12.09
N ARG A 25 -9.63 4.06 -13.32
CA ARG A 25 -10.90 3.88 -14.04
C ARG A 25 -11.77 2.76 -13.46
N ARG A 26 -11.17 1.81 -12.73
CA ARG A 26 -11.85 0.65 -12.14
C ARG A 26 -12.36 0.91 -10.73
N SER A 27 -11.55 1.58 -9.89
CA SER A 27 -11.91 1.94 -8.51
C SER A 27 -13.21 2.76 -8.42
N SER A 28 -13.42 3.71 -9.33
CA SER A 28 -14.66 4.52 -9.39
C SER A 28 -15.93 3.72 -9.68
N LYS A 29 -15.81 2.47 -10.15
CA LYS A 29 -16.96 1.59 -10.41
C LYS A 29 -17.35 0.73 -9.20
N VAL A 30 -16.44 0.54 -8.24
CA VAL A 30 -16.63 -0.35 -7.06
C VAL A 30 -17.23 0.40 -5.87
N LEU A 31 -16.90 1.69 -5.71
CA LEU A 31 -17.39 2.55 -4.62
C LEU A 31 -18.91 2.81 -4.61
N ASN A 32 -19.64 2.50 -5.69
CA ASN A 32 -21.08 2.75 -5.78
C ASN A 32 -21.94 1.60 -5.23
N SER A 33 -21.37 0.58 -4.55
CA SER A 33 -22.09 -0.67 -4.25
C SER A 33 -22.09 -1.14 -2.79
N SER A 34 -21.54 -0.39 -1.83
CA SER A 34 -21.57 -0.78 -0.41
C SER A 34 -22.51 0.09 0.44
N SER A 35 -23.34 -0.57 1.24
CA SER A 35 -24.39 -0.01 2.11
C SER A 35 -23.90 1.08 3.08
N ALA A 36 -24.71 2.11 3.28
CA ALA A 36 -24.41 3.34 4.04
C ALA A 36 -23.81 3.16 5.46
N LEU A 37 -24.11 2.04 6.16
CA LEU A 37 -23.54 1.73 7.48
C LEU A 37 -22.05 1.31 7.41
N ASN A 38 -21.64 0.62 6.35
CA ASN A 38 -20.24 0.21 6.19
C ASN A 38 -19.35 1.41 5.82
N GLY A 39 -19.90 2.38 5.09
CA GLY A 39 -19.18 3.61 4.73
C GLY A 39 -18.85 4.51 5.93
N GLU A 40 -19.70 4.54 6.96
CA GLU A 40 -19.46 5.35 8.17
C GLU A 40 -18.34 4.74 9.05
N VAL A 41 -18.37 3.42 9.23
CA VAL A 41 -17.31 2.68 9.95
C VAL A 41 -15.97 2.79 9.23
N GLU A 42 -15.96 2.56 7.91
CA GLU A 42 -14.76 2.70 7.06
C GLU A 42 -14.17 4.11 7.16
N MET A 43 -15.01 5.15 7.07
CA MET A 43 -14.57 6.54 7.15
C MET A 43 -14.04 6.91 8.55
N SER A 44 -14.67 6.41 9.61
CA SER A 44 -14.19 6.61 10.99
C SER A 44 -12.81 6.00 11.23
N PHE A 45 -12.58 4.79 10.72
CA PHE A 45 -11.30 4.10 10.78
C PHE A 45 -10.23 4.83 9.95
N VAL A 46 -10.52 5.16 8.69
CA VAL A 46 -9.57 5.88 7.82
C VAL A 46 -9.17 7.23 8.44
N ASN A 47 -10.09 7.91 9.10
CA ASN A 47 -9.81 9.18 9.78
C ASN A 47 -8.90 9.04 11.00
N SER A 48 -8.90 7.87 11.67
CA SER A 48 -8.05 7.62 12.85
C SER A 48 -6.60 7.25 12.48
N LEU A 49 -6.32 7.01 11.20
CA LEU A 49 -4.99 6.74 10.67
C LEU A 49 -4.18 8.02 10.50
N ASN A 50 -2.87 7.95 10.75
CA ASN A 50 -1.94 8.99 10.34
C ASN A 50 -1.68 8.94 8.82
N ASP A 51 -1.01 9.95 8.27
CA ASP A 51 -0.82 10.09 6.82
C ASP A 51 -0.01 8.93 6.21
N ASP A 52 1.04 8.46 6.90
CA ASP A 52 1.83 7.30 6.46
C ASP A 52 0.97 6.01 6.44
N GLN A 53 0.14 5.81 7.46
CA GLN A 53 -0.79 4.68 7.53
C GLN A 53 -1.87 4.74 6.45
N LYS A 54 -2.37 5.93 6.11
CA LYS A 54 -3.30 6.12 4.99
C LYS A 54 -2.64 5.77 3.66
N GLU A 55 -1.39 6.18 3.45
CA GLU A 55 -0.63 5.79 2.26
C GLU A 55 -0.43 4.27 2.21
N ALA A 56 -0.09 3.65 3.33
CA ALA A 56 0.05 2.19 3.42
C ALA A 56 -1.27 1.45 3.14
N LEU A 57 -2.40 1.95 3.66
CA LEU A 57 -3.72 1.38 3.40
C LEU A 57 -4.08 1.51 1.92
N PHE A 58 -3.85 2.67 1.31
CA PHE A 58 -4.05 2.89 -0.11
C PHE A 58 -3.18 1.95 -0.96
N PHE A 59 -1.89 1.81 -0.63
CA PHE A 59 -1.01 0.86 -1.31
C PHE A 59 -1.55 -0.58 -1.21
N LEU A 60 -2.00 -0.99 -0.02
CA LEU A 60 -2.56 -2.32 0.21
C LEU A 60 -3.83 -2.56 -0.60
N GLU A 61 -4.72 -1.56 -0.68
CA GLU A 61 -5.90 -1.59 -1.55
C GLU A 61 -5.49 -1.88 -2.99
N GLN A 62 -4.52 -1.16 -3.53
CA GLN A 62 -4.06 -1.38 -4.91
C GLN A 62 -3.48 -2.78 -5.15
N VAL A 63 -2.84 -3.38 -4.14
CA VAL A 63 -2.21 -4.70 -4.26
C VAL A 63 -3.22 -5.84 -4.15
N VAL A 64 -4.21 -5.69 -3.27
CA VAL A 64 -5.08 -6.78 -2.81
C VAL A 64 -6.48 -6.70 -3.41
N LEU A 65 -7.06 -5.50 -3.60
CA LEU A 65 -8.47 -5.31 -3.93
C LEU A 65 -8.88 -6.09 -5.19
N ASP A 66 -8.06 -6.06 -6.24
CA ASP A 66 -8.34 -6.79 -7.48
C ASP A 66 -8.30 -8.32 -7.33
N SER A 67 -7.56 -8.81 -6.35
CA SER A 67 -7.33 -10.25 -6.15
C SER A 67 -8.27 -10.90 -5.13
N ASN A 68 -8.66 -10.16 -4.09
CA ASN A 68 -9.57 -10.65 -3.06
C ASN A 68 -10.32 -9.47 -2.39
N PRO A 69 -11.30 -8.87 -3.09
CA PRO A 69 -11.98 -7.66 -2.61
C PRO A 69 -12.73 -7.89 -1.30
N ASP A 70 -13.36 -9.05 -1.15
CA ASP A 70 -14.11 -9.39 0.07
C ASP A 70 -13.20 -9.47 1.29
N LYS A 71 -12.01 -10.05 1.14
CA LYS A 71 -11.05 -10.13 2.24
C LYS A 71 -10.39 -8.78 2.55
N PHE A 72 -10.18 -7.93 1.54
CA PHE A 72 -9.75 -6.54 1.78
C PHE A 72 -10.79 -5.78 2.59
N ASN A 73 -12.07 -5.86 2.22
CA ASN A 73 -13.15 -5.18 2.93
C ASN A 73 -13.31 -5.66 4.38
N GLN A 74 -12.95 -6.92 4.67
CA GLN A 74 -12.96 -7.45 6.03
C GLN A 74 -11.90 -6.81 6.95
N ILE A 75 -10.91 -6.09 6.43
CA ILE A 75 -9.94 -5.34 7.25
C ILE A 75 -10.68 -4.37 8.18
N PHE A 76 -11.72 -3.70 7.69
CA PHE A 76 -12.48 -2.72 8.45
C PHE A 76 -13.34 -3.32 9.57
N ASN A 77 -13.51 -4.65 9.58
CA ASN A 77 -14.20 -5.37 10.64
C ASN A 77 -13.25 -5.85 11.75
N LEU A 78 -11.94 -5.69 11.57
CA LEU A 78 -10.95 -6.04 12.58
C LEU A 78 -10.84 -4.97 13.66
N ASN A 79 -10.27 -5.36 14.80
CA ASN A 79 -9.85 -4.40 15.82
C ASN A 79 -8.84 -3.40 15.21
N GLU A 80 -9.09 -2.12 15.44
CA GLU A 80 -8.33 -1.01 14.88
C GLU A 80 -6.83 -1.10 15.17
N ASP A 81 -6.44 -1.47 16.39
CA ASP A 81 -5.03 -1.58 16.77
C ASP A 81 -4.31 -2.67 15.96
N LYS A 82 -4.97 -3.81 15.72
CA LYS A 82 -4.43 -4.89 14.87
C LYS A 82 -4.18 -4.42 13.44
N VAL A 83 -5.10 -3.63 12.89
CA VAL A 83 -4.93 -3.08 11.53
C VAL A 83 -3.81 -2.05 11.52
N LYS A 84 -3.72 -1.18 12.53
CA LYS A 84 -2.63 -0.20 12.66
C LYS A 84 -1.26 -0.86 12.80
N GLU A 85 -1.13 -1.97 13.51
CA GLU A 85 0.11 -2.75 13.61
C GLU A 85 0.55 -3.30 12.24
N MET A 86 -0.39 -3.88 11.48
CA MET A 86 -0.13 -4.35 10.13
C MET A 86 0.30 -3.18 9.21
N LEU A 87 -0.45 -2.08 9.24
CA LEU A 87 -0.14 -0.89 8.44
C LEU A 87 1.23 -0.29 8.81
N ALA A 88 1.60 -0.28 10.09
CA ALA A 88 2.92 0.19 10.51
C ALA A 88 4.06 -0.65 9.89
N THR A 89 3.84 -1.94 9.66
CA THR A 89 4.81 -2.80 8.97
C THR A 89 4.90 -2.46 7.49
N VAL A 90 3.76 -2.27 6.82
CA VAL A 90 3.72 -1.81 5.42
C VAL A 90 4.40 -0.45 5.27
N VAL A 91 4.18 0.49 6.19
CA VAL A 91 4.86 1.80 6.23
C VAL A 91 6.38 1.63 6.27
N LYS A 92 6.91 0.78 7.16
CA LYS A 92 8.36 0.52 7.25
C LYS A 92 8.93 0.02 5.93
N CYS A 93 8.24 -0.92 5.26
CA CYS A 93 8.67 -1.42 3.95
C CYS A 93 8.65 -0.33 2.88
N LEU A 94 7.60 0.49 2.82
CA LEU A 94 7.51 1.60 1.87
C LEU A 94 8.61 2.65 2.11
N GLN A 95 8.91 2.97 3.37
CA GLN A 95 9.99 3.88 3.73
C GLN A 95 11.36 3.31 3.36
N ALA A 96 11.62 2.02 3.63
CA ALA A 96 12.84 1.34 3.23
C ALA A 96 13.05 1.40 1.71
N LYS A 97 12.01 1.12 0.92
CA LYS A 97 12.01 1.27 -0.54
C LYS A 97 12.37 2.70 -0.97
N ARG A 98 11.74 3.72 -0.39
CA ARG A 98 12.02 5.14 -0.71
C ARG A 98 13.47 5.49 -0.41
N ASN A 99 13.98 5.06 0.74
CA ASN A 99 15.36 5.30 1.14
C ASN A 99 16.36 4.61 0.20
N ALA A 100 16.10 3.36 -0.19
CA ALA A 100 16.89 2.64 -1.18
C ALA A 100 16.92 3.38 -2.52
N LYS A 101 15.75 3.84 -3.00
CA LYS A 101 15.65 4.62 -4.24
C LYS A 101 16.44 5.93 -4.18
N ILE A 102 16.28 6.72 -3.13
CA ILE A 102 17.03 7.97 -2.93
C ILE A 102 18.54 7.73 -2.91
N LYS A 103 18.98 6.65 -2.24
CA LYS A 103 20.39 6.27 -2.18
C LYS A 103 20.94 5.90 -3.56
N LEU A 104 20.18 5.15 -4.36
CA LEU A 104 20.55 4.79 -5.72
C LEU A 104 20.56 6.00 -6.67
N GLU A 105 19.62 6.94 -6.52
CA GLU A 105 19.57 8.16 -7.34
C GLU A 105 20.76 9.08 -7.09
N ARG A 106 21.30 9.09 -5.86
CA ARG A 106 22.47 9.88 -5.48
C ARG A 106 23.80 9.15 -5.70
N SER A 107 23.77 7.90 -6.14
CA SER A 107 24.96 7.07 -6.30
C SER A 107 25.66 7.33 -7.63
N ASN A 108 26.99 7.50 -7.59
CA ASN A 108 27.86 7.54 -8.77
C ASN A 108 28.51 6.17 -9.05
N ASP A 109 28.08 5.10 -8.37
CA ASP A 109 28.61 3.75 -8.55
C ASP A 109 28.28 3.22 -9.95
N ALA A 110 29.26 2.61 -10.62
CA ALA A 110 29.10 2.00 -11.93
C ALA A 110 27.99 0.93 -11.96
N ASN A 111 27.71 0.28 -10.82
CA ASN A 111 26.70 -0.77 -10.70
C ASN A 111 25.28 -0.28 -10.39
N VAL A 112 25.03 1.05 -10.37
CA VAL A 112 23.72 1.62 -9.99
C VAL A 112 22.56 1.08 -10.84
N ALA A 113 22.79 0.79 -12.13
CA ALA A 113 21.78 0.24 -13.02
C ALA A 113 21.32 -1.16 -12.57
N ASN A 114 22.27 -2.04 -12.22
CA ASN A 114 21.97 -3.38 -11.72
C ASN A 114 21.25 -3.32 -10.37
N ALA A 115 21.69 -2.42 -9.48
CA ALA A 115 21.04 -2.23 -8.19
C ALA A 115 19.60 -1.70 -8.32
N LYS A 116 19.32 -0.83 -9.29
CA LYS A 116 17.95 -0.40 -9.63
C LYS A 116 17.09 -1.56 -10.12
N GLN A 117 17.64 -2.44 -10.96
CA GLN A 117 16.92 -3.64 -11.41
C GLN A 117 16.63 -4.59 -10.24
N GLN A 118 17.59 -4.80 -9.33
CA GLN A 118 17.38 -5.61 -8.13
C GLN A 118 16.29 -5.03 -7.24
N LEU A 119 16.28 -3.71 -7.02
CA LEU A 119 15.23 -3.02 -6.26
C LEU A 119 13.83 -3.26 -6.86
N LEU A 120 13.71 -3.23 -8.19
CA LEU A 120 12.46 -3.56 -8.89
C LEU A 120 12.04 -5.02 -8.71
N GLN A 121 12.98 -5.97 -8.67
CA GLN A 121 12.66 -7.37 -8.43
C GLN A 121 12.21 -7.62 -6.99
N VAL A 122 12.90 -7.01 -6.03
CA VAL A 122 12.50 -7.04 -4.61
C VAL A 122 11.09 -6.46 -4.45
N GLU A 123 10.79 -5.35 -5.13
CA GLU A 123 9.43 -4.76 -5.12
C GLU A 123 8.37 -5.72 -5.65
N LYS A 124 8.62 -6.36 -6.79
CA LYS A 124 7.68 -7.33 -7.38
C LYS A 124 7.44 -8.51 -6.44
N THR A 125 8.49 -9.03 -5.83
CA THR A 125 8.39 -10.11 -4.84
C THR A 125 7.58 -9.67 -3.63
N TYR A 126 7.83 -8.48 -3.08
CA TYR A 126 7.07 -7.94 -1.95
C TYR A 126 5.57 -7.81 -2.27
N ILE A 127 5.22 -7.22 -3.42
CA ILE A 127 3.83 -7.08 -3.88
C ILE A 127 3.17 -8.46 -4.04
N ASN A 128 3.87 -9.42 -4.63
CA ASN A 128 3.33 -10.76 -4.80
C ASN A 128 3.12 -11.46 -3.45
N ASN A 129 4.08 -11.35 -2.52
CA ASN A 129 3.96 -11.92 -1.19
C ASN A 129 2.77 -11.31 -0.43
N LEU A 130 2.63 -9.98 -0.44
CA LEU A 130 1.45 -9.31 0.12
C LEU A 130 0.15 -9.89 -0.45
N ARG A 131 0.04 -9.96 -1.79
CA ARG A 131 -1.13 -10.51 -2.45
C ARG A 131 -1.41 -11.95 -2.01
N GLN A 132 -0.38 -12.80 -1.97
CA GLN A 132 -0.52 -14.19 -1.54
C GLN A 132 -0.96 -14.33 -0.09
N SER A 133 -0.52 -13.46 0.81
CA SER A 133 -0.99 -13.48 2.21
C SER A 133 -2.50 -13.26 2.34
N PHE A 134 -3.10 -12.46 1.47
CA PHE A 134 -4.56 -12.29 1.43
C PHE A 134 -5.26 -13.39 0.61
N ILE A 135 -4.63 -14.01 -0.38
CA ILE A 135 -5.26 -15.11 -1.12
C ILE A 135 -5.29 -16.41 -0.31
N THR A 136 -4.17 -16.77 0.32
CA THR A 136 -3.92 -18.14 0.83
C THR A 136 -4.43 -18.40 2.25
N THR A 137 -4.56 -17.35 3.06
CA THR A 137 -5.04 -17.44 4.44
C THR A 137 -6.52 -17.78 4.52
N LYS A 138 -6.98 -18.35 5.63
CA LYS A 138 -8.40 -18.65 5.81
C LYS A 138 -9.17 -17.45 6.36
N SER A 139 -8.54 -16.65 7.21
CA SER A 139 -9.14 -15.47 7.83
C SER A 139 -8.38 -14.19 7.51
N ILE A 140 -9.07 -13.04 7.64
CA ILE A 140 -8.42 -11.73 7.53
C ILE A 140 -7.43 -11.48 8.68
N GLU A 141 -7.70 -12.02 9.87
CA GLU A 141 -6.79 -11.91 11.01
C GLU A 141 -5.46 -12.63 10.74
N GLU A 142 -5.51 -13.83 10.15
CA GLU A 142 -4.31 -14.54 9.69
C GLU A 142 -3.54 -13.73 8.65
N ALA A 143 -4.24 -13.15 7.65
CA ALA A 143 -3.61 -12.32 6.63
C ALA A 143 -2.88 -11.10 7.23
N CYS A 144 -3.56 -10.36 8.11
CA CYS A 144 -2.97 -9.20 8.78
C CYS A 144 -1.80 -9.59 9.68
N ASN A 145 -1.89 -10.72 10.39
CA ASN A 145 -0.79 -11.23 11.23
C ASN A 145 0.43 -11.66 10.40
N LEU A 146 0.23 -12.28 9.23
CA LEU A 146 1.34 -12.58 8.32
C LEU A 146 2.05 -11.30 7.88
N VAL A 147 1.29 -10.31 7.40
CA VAL A 147 1.86 -9.03 6.93
C VAL A 147 2.54 -8.26 8.06
N LYS A 148 1.98 -8.26 9.27
CA LYS A 148 2.60 -7.65 10.45
C LYS A 148 3.99 -8.24 10.76
N ASN A 149 4.19 -9.51 10.48
CA ASN A 149 5.44 -10.21 10.74
C ASN A 149 6.41 -10.17 9.55
N TYR A 150 6.13 -9.39 8.51
CA TYR A 150 7.09 -9.21 7.43
C TYR A 150 8.34 -8.50 7.97
N ASP A 151 9.49 -9.06 7.66
CA ASP A 151 10.76 -8.40 7.93
C ASP A 151 10.95 -7.26 6.93
N ALA A 152 10.82 -6.02 7.41
CA ALA A 152 11.00 -4.83 6.59
C ALA A 152 12.42 -4.73 6.00
N SER A 153 13.43 -5.26 6.69
CA SER A 153 14.83 -5.26 6.22
C SER A 153 15.10 -6.33 5.16
N ALA A 154 14.31 -7.40 5.16
CA ALA A 154 14.30 -8.39 4.08
C ALA A 154 13.42 -7.95 2.89
N SER A 155 12.60 -6.91 3.09
CA SER A 155 11.63 -6.45 2.10
C SER A 155 12.17 -5.35 1.20
N PHE A 156 13.14 -4.52 1.63
CA PHE A 156 13.86 -3.49 0.86
C PHE A 156 15.14 -3.03 1.57
#